data_AF-A0A2N9F1F0-F1
#
_entry.id   AF-A0A2N9F1F0-F1
#
_cell.length_a   1.000
_cell.length_b   1.000
_cell.length_c   1.000
_cell.angle_alpha   90.00
_cell.angle_beta   90.00
_cell.angle_gamma   90.00
#
_symmetry.space_group_name_H-M   'P 1'
#
loop_
_entity.id
_entity.type
_entity.pdbx_description
1 polymer ?
#
loop_
_entity_poly.entity_id
_entity_poly.type
_entity_poly.pdbx_seq_one_letter_code
_entity_poly.pdbx_strand_id
1 'polypeptide(L)'
;MDDLEIIPGPIDASVLTLQLNWALITAFVERWRRETHTFHLPQGEMTITLQDVGVMLGLPVDGQPVVGSTNINWHILCGKLLGRTPRPDKLKGARLSMPWLSDVFGVLPDDVTVQQYARAYILEMIGLSIFADKSGDRVHLHWLGLLRDFDIAGSYSWGSATLAWLYRELYRATKPNTKDICGALILVQLWAWSRFPHMTPDILSIQPIDYGVDATAQPLPQGPHGVRYV
;
A
#
# COMPACT_ATOMS: atom_id res chain seq x y z
N MET A 1 25.15 -4.79 -36.13
CA MET A 1 23.91 -4.00 -36.25
C MET A 1 22.86 -5.00 -35.88
N ASP A 2 22.70 -5.18 -34.57
CA ASP A 2 21.83 -6.17 -33.96
C ASP A 2 21.00 -5.43 -32.93
N ASP A 3 19.70 -5.60 -33.07
CA ASP A 3 18.64 -5.02 -32.28
C ASP A 3 18.69 -5.54 -30.84
N LEU A 4 18.84 -4.63 -29.88
CA LEU A 4 18.53 -4.86 -28.47
C LEU A 4 17.21 -4.14 -28.17
N GLU A 5 16.10 -4.74 -28.62
CA GLU A 5 14.78 -4.47 -28.09
C GLU A 5 14.77 -4.86 -26.61
N ILE A 6 14.94 -3.88 -25.72
CA ILE A 6 14.54 -4.03 -24.33
C ILE A 6 13.01 -3.96 -24.34
N ILE A 7 12.37 -5.12 -24.48
CA ILE A 7 10.94 -5.26 -24.19
C ILE A 7 10.81 -5.06 -22.67
N PRO A 8 10.15 -4.00 -22.17
CA PRO A 8 9.74 -4.00 -20.79
C PRO A 8 8.67 -5.08 -20.67
N GLY A 9 9.03 -6.19 -20.05
CA GLY A 9 8.06 -7.20 -19.62
C GLY A 9 6.97 -6.53 -18.77
N PRO A 10 5.80 -7.18 -18.60
CA PRO A 10 4.79 -6.69 -17.67
C PRO A 10 5.50 -6.39 -16.35
N ILE A 11 5.27 -5.19 -15.80
CA ILE A 11 5.78 -4.82 -14.49
C ILE A 11 5.35 -5.94 -13.55
N ASP A 12 6.30 -6.78 -13.18
CA ASP A 12 5.99 -7.95 -12.39
C ASP A 12 5.52 -7.39 -11.06
N ALA A 13 4.23 -7.61 -10.76
CA ALA A 13 3.61 -7.21 -9.50
C ALA A 13 4.35 -7.81 -8.28
N SER A 14 5.34 -8.68 -8.52
CA SER A 14 6.31 -9.21 -7.58
C SER A 14 7.21 -8.17 -6.89
N VAL A 15 7.29 -6.90 -7.34
CA VAL A 15 8.07 -5.85 -6.65
C VAL A 15 7.51 -5.51 -5.25
N LEU A 16 6.27 -5.88 -4.94
CA LEU A 16 5.63 -5.61 -3.65
C LEU A 16 5.11 -6.83 -2.89
N THR A 17 5.36 -8.06 -3.34
CA THR A 17 4.72 -9.23 -2.70
C THR A 17 5.59 -9.82 -1.61
N LEU A 18 5.72 -9.12 -0.48
CA LEU A 18 5.95 -9.84 0.76
C LEU A 18 4.70 -10.67 1.03
N GLN A 19 4.81 -11.99 0.94
CA GLN A 19 3.68 -12.86 1.22
C GLN A 19 3.28 -12.71 2.70
N LEU A 20 1.98 -12.48 2.92
CA LEU A 20 1.44 -12.38 4.26
C LEU A 20 1.35 -13.77 4.89
N ASN A 21 2.02 -13.96 6.02
CA ASN A 21 1.89 -15.11 6.87
C ASN A 21 0.58 -14.99 7.68
N TRP A 22 -0.50 -15.57 7.12
CA TRP A 22 -1.82 -15.53 7.72
C TRP A 22 -1.88 -16.20 9.11
N ALA A 23 -1.05 -17.21 9.37
CA ALA A 23 -1.01 -17.86 10.68
C ALA A 23 -0.44 -16.90 11.75
N LEU A 24 0.65 -16.20 11.42
CA LEU A 24 1.24 -15.17 12.28
C LEU A 24 0.24 -14.04 12.53
N ILE A 25 -0.34 -13.49 11.47
CA ILE A 25 -1.31 -12.39 11.57
C ILE A 25 -2.50 -12.81 12.44
N THR A 26 -3.09 -13.98 12.17
CA THR A 26 -4.23 -14.49 12.95
C THR A 26 -3.86 -14.64 14.42
N ALA A 27 -2.69 -15.18 14.74
CA ALA A 27 -2.24 -15.32 16.13
C ALA A 27 -2.14 -13.98 16.86
N PHE A 28 -1.69 -12.92 16.19
CA PHE A 28 -1.67 -11.57 16.77
C PHE A 28 -3.07 -10.97 16.88
N VAL A 29 -3.92 -11.16 15.88
CA VAL A 29 -5.32 -10.69 15.89
C VAL A 29 -6.10 -11.29 17.07
N GLU A 30 -5.94 -12.59 17.33
CA GLU A 30 -6.58 -13.28 18.47
C GLU A 30 -6.12 -12.72 19.83
N ARG A 31 -4.93 -12.13 19.87
CA ARG A 31 -4.32 -11.53 21.07
C ARG A 31 -4.60 -10.03 21.19
N TRP A 32 -5.26 -9.41 20.20
CA TRP A 32 -5.63 -8.00 20.26
C TRP A 32 -6.70 -7.76 21.34
N ARG A 33 -6.44 -6.83 22.25
CA ARG A 33 -7.40 -6.34 23.25
C ARG A 33 -7.92 -4.97 22.83
N ARG A 34 -9.23 -4.90 22.64
CA ARG A 34 -9.91 -3.67 22.20
C ARG A 34 -10.00 -2.61 23.29
N GLU A 35 -9.91 -3.01 24.56
CA GLU A 35 -10.02 -2.13 25.72
C GLU A 35 -8.76 -1.27 25.90
N THR A 36 -7.59 -1.85 25.62
CA THR A 36 -6.26 -1.22 25.77
C THR A 36 -5.63 -0.83 24.44
N HIS A 37 -6.15 -1.32 23.30
CA HIS A 37 -5.53 -1.18 21.98
C HIS A 37 -4.09 -1.75 21.94
N THR A 38 -3.90 -2.90 22.60
CA THR A 38 -2.63 -3.62 22.69
C THR A 38 -2.81 -5.10 22.37
N PHE A 39 -1.72 -5.76 21.99
CA PHE A 39 -1.60 -7.20 21.95
C PHE A 39 -1.27 -7.73 23.35
N HIS A 40 -2.07 -8.69 23.82
CA HIS A 40 -1.82 -9.45 25.06
C HIS A 40 -0.91 -10.64 24.76
N LEU A 41 0.36 -10.52 25.17
CA LEU A 41 1.39 -11.52 24.94
C LEU A 41 1.88 -12.08 26.28
N PRO A 42 2.53 -13.27 26.30
CA PRO A 42 3.11 -13.84 27.53
C PRO A 42 4.10 -12.90 28.24
N GLN A 43 4.78 -12.02 27.49
CA GLN A 43 5.76 -11.06 28.00
C GLN A 43 5.13 -9.75 28.49
N GLY A 44 3.82 -9.57 28.33
CA GLY A 44 3.09 -8.35 28.68
C GLY A 44 2.28 -7.76 27.53
N GLU A 45 1.82 -6.53 27.71
CA GLU A 45 1.11 -5.79 26.66
C GLU A 45 2.08 -5.05 25.75
N MET A 46 1.89 -5.18 24.45
CA MET A 46 2.69 -4.46 23.44
C MET A 46 1.78 -3.95 22.32
N THR A 47 2.18 -2.90 21.61
CA THR A 47 1.40 -2.41 20.48
C THR A 47 2.30 -1.78 19.41
N ILE A 48 1.73 -1.57 18.22
CA ILE A 48 2.41 -0.95 17.09
C ILE A 48 2.32 0.57 17.25
N THR A 49 3.43 1.27 17.21
CA THR A 49 3.48 2.72 17.41
C THR A 49 3.67 3.48 16.10
N LEU A 50 3.51 4.81 16.14
CA LEU A 50 3.86 5.65 14.99
C LEU A 50 5.34 5.50 14.60
N GLN A 51 6.24 5.33 15.58
CA GLN A 51 7.65 5.08 15.30
C GLN A 51 7.84 3.80 14.46
N ASP A 52 7.12 2.72 14.80
CA ASP A 52 7.18 1.48 14.02
C ASP A 52 6.69 1.71 12.58
N VAL A 53 5.62 2.50 12.38
CA VAL A 53 5.10 2.84 11.05
C VAL A 53 6.15 3.61 10.22
N GLY A 54 6.74 4.65 10.81
CA GLY A 54 7.75 5.46 10.14
C GLY A 54 9.00 4.67 9.78
N VAL A 55 9.46 3.79 10.67
CA VAL A 55 10.67 2.99 10.45
C VAL A 55 10.41 1.83 9.48
N MET A 56 9.30 1.10 9.62
CA MET A 56 9.05 -0.13 8.86
C MET A 56 8.45 0.12 7.48
N LEU A 57 7.62 1.16 7.32
CA LEU A 57 6.96 1.47 6.05
C LEU A 57 7.50 2.74 5.38
N GLY A 58 8.36 3.52 6.06
CA GLY A 58 8.88 4.78 5.53
C GLY A 58 7.82 5.87 5.36
N LEU A 59 6.64 5.72 5.98
CA LEU A 59 5.54 6.67 5.82
C LEU A 59 5.72 7.87 6.76
N PRO A 60 5.45 9.11 6.30
CA PRO A 60 5.52 10.29 7.15
C PRO A 60 4.51 10.22 8.30
N VAL A 61 5.00 10.32 9.53
CA VAL A 61 4.17 10.28 10.75
C VAL A 61 3.80 11.68 11.25
N ASP A 62 4.57 12.69 10.84
CA ASP A 62 4.26 14.09 11.06
C ASP A 62 3.53 14.67 9.84
N GLY A 63 2.86 15.81 10.03
CA GLY A 63 2.21 16.55 8.95
C GLY A 63 0.70 16.69 9.12
N GLN A 64 0.04 17.06 8.02
CA GLN A 64 -1.38 17.36 8.03
C GLN A 64 -2.24 16.09 8.15
N PRO A 65 -3.42 16.16 8.79
CA PRO A 65 -4.32 15.01 8.85
C PRO A 65 -4.78 14.62 7.44
N VAL A 66 -4.86 13.31 7.19
CA VAL A 66 -5.36 12.78 5.91
C VAL A 66 -6.89 12.90 5.90
N VAL A 67 -7.38 14.07 5.45
CA VAL A 67 -8.80 14.38 5.29
C VAL A 67 -9.06 14.93 3.91
N GLY A 68 -10.19 14.54 3.31
CA GLY A 68 -10.57 14.96 1.97
C GLY A 68 -12.07 15.12 1.81
N SER A 69 -12.48 15.82 0.76
CA SER A 69 -13.90 15.95 0.42
C SER A 69 -14.45 14.62 -0.10
N THR A 70 -15.68 14.29 0.30
CA THR A 70 -16.45 13.14 -0.20
C THR A 70 -17.55 13.56 -1.18
N ASN A 71 -17.85 14.87 -1.27
CA ASN A 71 -18.83 15.42 -2.18
C ASN A 71 -18.17 15.78 -3.52
N ILE A 72 -17.78 14.75 -4.28
CA ILE A 72 -17.06 14.89 -5.55
C ILE A 72 -17.76 14.04 -6.61
N ASN A 73 -17.84 14.56 -7.83
CA ASN A 73 -18.18 13.73 -8.99
C ASN A 73 -16.97 12.86 -9.36
N TRP A 74 -17.03 11.60 -8.95
CA TRP A 74 -15.95 10.63 -9.08
C TRP A 74 -15.56 10.32 -10.53
N HIS A 75 -16.51 10.31 -11.47
CA HIS A 75 -16.20 10.13 -12.90
C HIS A 75 -15.34 11.28 -13.43
N ILE A 76 -15.71 12.52 -13.08
CA ILE A 76 -14.95 13.71 -13.47
C ILE A 76 -13.57 13.71 -12.81
N LEU A 77 -13.47 13.27 -11.55
CA LEU A 77 -12.19 13.14 -10.84
C LEU A 77 -11.24 12.19 -11.56
N CYS A 78 -11.71 10.99 -11.93
CA CYS A 78 -10.91 10.02 -12.69
C CYS A 78 -10.47 10.59 -14.04
N GLY A 79 -11.39 11.18 -14.81
CA GLY A 79 -11.05 11.78 -16.11
C GLY A 79 -9.99 12.87 -15.98
N LYS A 80 -10.06 13.71 -14.95
CA LYS A 80 -9.07 14.77 -14.71
C LYS A 80 -7.71 14.26 -14.23
N LEU A 81 -7.69 13.35 -13.25
CA LEU A 81 -6.45 12.96 -12.57
C LEU A 81 -5.76 11.74 -13.17
N LEU A 82 -6.52 10.85 -13.80
CA LEU A 82 -6.02 9.65 -14.46
C LEU A 82 -6.02 9.77 -15.99
N GLY A 83 -6.61 10.84 -16.55
CA GLY A 83 -6.75 11.01 -18.01
C GLY A 83 -7.74 10.03 -18.66
N ARG A 84 -8.33 9.12 -17.87
CA ARG A 84 -9.24 8.06 -18.32
C ARG A 84 -10.46 8.04 -17.42
N THR A 85 -11.64 8.00 -18.04
CA THR A 85 -12.91 7.90 -17.31
C THR A 85 -13.35 6.44 -17.29
N PRO A 86 -13.52 5.81 -16.11
CA PRO A 86 -14.03 4.45 -16.03
C PRO A 86 -15.47 4.40 -16.51
N ARG A 87 -15.83 3.29 -17.17
CA ARG A 87 -17.21 2.99 -17.53
C ARG A 87 -18.08 2.85 -16.26
N PRO A 88 -19.41 3.09 -16.34
CA PRO A 88 -20.29 3.04 -15.17
C PRO A 88 -20.26 1.72 -14.39
N ASP A 89 -20.03 0.57 -15.05
CA ASP A 89 -19.92 -0.74 -14.42
C ASP A 89 -18.64 -0.90 -13.57
N LYS A 90 -17.59 -0.16 -13.92
CA LYS A 90 -16.32 -0.16 -13.20
C LYS A 90 -16.32 0.75 -11.99
N LEU A 91 -17.32 1.62 -11.85
CA LEU A 91 -17.46 2.54 -10.73
C LEU A 91 -18.74 2.29 -9.92
N LYS A 92 -18.59 1.90 -8.66
CA LYS A 92 -19.73 1.71 -7.73
C LYS A 92 -19.70 2.80 -6.66
N GLY A 93 -20.38 3.92 -6.91
CA GLY A 93 -20.30 5.11 -6.06
C GLY A 93 -18.89 5.71 -6.08
N ALA A 94 -18.23 5.79 -4.93
CA ALA A 94 -16.85 6.28 -4.81
C ALA A 94 -15.78 5.18 -5.00
N ARG A 95 -16.17 3.97 -5.39
CA ARG A 95 -15.27 2.80 -5.48
C ARG A 95 -14.95 2.41 -6.92
N LEU A 96 -13.67 2.45 -7.26
CA LEU A 96 -13.12 2.08 -8.56
C LEU A 96 -12.66 0.62 -8.57
N SER A 97 -12.96 -0.10 -9.65
CA SER A 97 -12.49 -1.47 -9.87
C SER A 97 -10.95 -1.51 -10.00
N MET A 98 -10.32 -2.35 -9.20
CA MET A 98 -8.89 -2.63 -9.23
C MET A 98 -8.47 -3.35 -10.51
N PRO A 99 -9.15 -4.41 -10.98
CA PRO A 99 -8.85 -5.02 -12.29
C PRO A 99 -8.83 -4.01 -13.43
N TRP A 100 -9.80 -3.08 -13.46
CA TRP A 100 -9.81 -2.02 -14.48
C TRP A 100 -8.59 -1.10 -14.38
N LEU A 101 -8.14 -0.79 -13.16
CA LEU A 101 -6.98 0.07 -12.96
C LEU A 101 -5.70 -0.63 -13.43
N SER A 102 -5.52 -1.90 -13.08
CA SER A 102 -4.38 -2.71 -13.55
C SER A 102 -4.43 -2.91 -15.08
N ASP A 103 -5.60 -3.14 -15.67
CA ASP A 103 -5.77 -3.29 -17.13
C ASP A 103 -5.39 -2.02 -17.90
N VAL A 104 -5.71 -0.84 -17.36
CA VAL A 104 -5.49 0.44 -18.05
C VAL A 104 -4.08 1.00 -17.81
N PHE A 105 -3.52 0.77 -16.61
CA PHE A 105 -2.26 1.39 -16.19
C PHE A 105 -1.11 0.38 -16.02
N GLY A 106 -1.33 -0.91 -16.27
CA GLY A 106 -0.34 -1.97 -16.07
C GLY A 106 0.85 -1.94 -17.04
N VAL A 107 0.75 -1.21 -18.15
CA VAL A 107 1.85 -0.98 -19.10
C VAL A 107 2.02 0.51 -19.32
N LEU A 108 3.24 1.00 -19.18
CA LEU A 108 3.61 2.40 -19.41
C LEU A 108 3.89 2.63 -20.90
N PRO A 109 3.09 3.44 -21.61
CA PRO A 109 3.35 3.86 -23.00
C PRO A 109 4.41 4.97 -23.09
N ASP A 110 4.99 5.15 -24.27
CA ASP A 110 6.08 6.12 -24.51
C ASP A 110 5.65 7.60 -24.42
N ASP A 111 4.40 7.91 -24.75
CA ASP A 111 3.85 9.28 -24.77
C ASP A 111 2.77 9.46 -23.68
N VAL A 112 3.18 9.56 -22.42
CA VAL A 112 2.26 9.69 -21.29
C VAL A 112 2.57 10.81 -20.32
N THR A 113 1.50 11.29 -19.69
CA THR A 113 1.63 12.07 -18.48
C THR A 113 2.00 11.14 -17.33
N VAL A 114 3.30 11.06 -17.02
CA VAL A 114 3.88 10.27 -15.91
C VAL A 114 3.07 10.41 -14.61
N GLN A 115 2.56 11.62 -14.32
CA GLN A 115 1.75 11.87 -13.12
C GLN A 115 0.44 11.06 -13.08
N GLN A 116 -0.21 10.79 -14.22
CA GLN A 116 -1.46 10.01 -14.26
C GLN A 116 -1.18 8.55 -13.87
N TYR A 117 -0.12 7.97 -14.41
CA TYR A 117 0.34 6.62 -14.09
C TYR A 117 0.85 6.52 -12.65
N ALA A 118 1.61 7.51 -12.17
CA ALA A 118 2.04 7.58 -10.78
C ALA A 118 0.83 7.61 -9.82
N ARG A 119 -0.22 8.40 -10.13
CA ARG A 119 -1.46 8.41 -9.32
C ARG A 119 -2.15 7.06 -9.33
N ALA A 120 -2.24 6.38 -10.48
CA ALA A 120 -2.84 5.06 -10.58
C ALA A 120 -2.06 4.03 -9.76
N TYR A 121 -0.74 3.99 -9.91
CA TYR A 121 0.13 3.07 -9.18
C TYR A 121 0.08 3.29 -7.66
N ILE A 122 0.19 4.54 -7.20
CA ILE A 122 0.09 4.85 -5.77
C ILE A 122 -1.31 4.49 -5.25
N LEU A 123 -2.37 4.79 -6.00
CA LEU A 123 -3.74 4.41 -5.64
C LEU A 123 -3.91 2.90 -5.51
N GLU A 124 -3.30 2.13 -6.41
CA GLU A 124 -3.30 0.67 -6.38
C GLU A 124 -2.58 0.18 -5.12
N MET A 125 -1.36 0.67 -4.89
CA MET A 125 -0.51 0.30 -3.77
C MET A 125 -1.20 0.58 -2.42
N ILE A 126 -1.68 1.80 -2.21
CA ILE A 126 -2.35 2.16 -0.94
C ILE A 126 -3.69 1.43 -0.78
N GLY A 127 -4.39 1.13 -1.87
CA GLY A 127 -5.66 0.41 -1.87
C GLY A 127 -5.52 -1.08 -1.57
N LEU A 128 -4.41 -1.71 -1.98
CA LEU A 128 -4.16 -3.14 -1.76
C LEU A 128 -3.44 -3.46 -0.45
N SER A 129 -2.54 -2.58 -0.01
CA SER A 129 -1.64 -2.87 1.10
C SER A 129 -1.97 -2.09 2.37
N ILE A 130 -2.06 -0.76 2.30
CA ILE A 130 -2.14 0.11 3.48
C ILE A 130 -3.57 0.28 3.98
N PHE A 131 -4.47 0.66 3.08
CA PHE A 131 -5.87 0.97 3.35
C PHE A 131 -6.83 -0.05 2.74
N ALA A 132 -6.38 -1.29 2.58
CA ALA A 132 -7.20 -2.38 2.10
C ALA A 132 -8.51 -2.47 2.88
N ASP A 133 -9.61 -2.58 2.16
CA ASP A 133 -10.94 -2.79 2.71
C ASP A 133 -11.47 -4.18 2.33
N LYS A 134 -12.67 -4.52 2.81
CA LYS A 134 -13.29 -5.84 2.57
C LYS A 134 -13.98 -5.94 1.21
N SER A 135 -13.84 -4.93 0.33
CA SER A 135 -14.47 -4.98 -0.99
C SER A 135 -13.79 -5.98 -1.93
N GLY A 136 -12.52 -6.32 -1.66
CA GLY A 136 -11.77 -7.37 -2.34
C GLY A 136 -11.27 -6.99 -3.74
N ASP A 137 -12.00 -6.18 -4.50
CA ASP A 137 -11.67 -5.85 -5.90
C ASP A 137 -11.74 -4.35 -6.21
N ARG A 138 -11.90 -3.48 -5.20
CA ARG A 138 -12.14 -2.05 -5.40
C ARG A 138 -11.35 -1.16 -4.45
N VAL A 139 -10.96 0.01 -4.95
CA VAL A 139 -10.31 1.07 -4.18
C VAL A 139 -11.20 2.30 -4.07
N HIS A 140 -11.18 2.94 -2.91
CA HIS A 140 -11.94 4.16 -2.67
C HIS A 140 -11.25 5.38 -3.30
N LEU A 141 -11.95 6.13 -4.15
CA LEU A 141 -11.42 7.27 -4.90
C LEU A 141 -11.12 8.51 -4.05
N HIS A 142 -11.46 8.49 -2.77
CA HIS A 142 -11.00 9.51 -1.83
C HIS A 142 -9.47 9.63 -1.83
N TRP A 143 -8.76 8.50 -1.91
CA TRP A 143 -7.30 8.51 -1.99
C TRP A 143 -6.80 9.18 -3.27
N LEU A 144 -7.46 8.95 -4.41
CA LEU A 144 -7.14 9.65 -5.66
C LEU A 144 -7.31 11.17 -5.51
N GLY A 145 -8.34 11.60 -4.76
CA GLY A 145 -8.56 13.02 -4.47
C GLY A 145 -7.41 13.65 -3.68
N LEU A 146 -6.81 12.91 -2.76
CA LEU A 146 -5.66 13.33 -1.96
C LEU A 146 -4.36 13.37 -2.78
N LEU A 147 -4.27 12.58 -3.86
CA LEU A 147 -3.15 12.54 -4.80
C LEU A 147 -3.27 13.57 -5.95
N ARG A 148 -4.19 14.54 -5.84
CA ARG A 148 -4.35 15.59 -6.85
C ARG A 148 -3.05 16.36 -7.07
N ASP A 149 -2.46 16.80 -5.97
CA ASP A 149 -1.24 17.58 -5.91
C ASP A 149 -0.24 16.78 -5.08
N PHE A 150 0.90 16.41 -5.68
CA PHE A 150 1.88 15.57 -5.02
C PHE A 150 2.66 16.31 -3.92
N ASP A 151 2.81 17.63 -4.02
CA ASP A 151 3.49 18.43 -3.00
C ASP A 151 2.62 18.48 -1.74
N ILE A 152 1.31 18.70 -1.92
CA ILE A 152 0.35 18.61 -0.81
C ILE A 152 0.26 17.16 -0.31
N ALA A 153 0.20 16.17 -1.21
CA ALA A 153 0.13 14.77 -0.81
C ALA A 153 1.32 14.35 0.07
N GLY A 154 2.52 14.84 -0.23
CA GLY A 154 3.73 14.60 0.57
C GLY A 154 3.71 15.23 1.97
N SER A 155 2.85 16.23 2.20
CA SER A 155 2.72 16.92 3.50
C SER A 155 1.79 16.22 4.51
N TYR A 156 1.08 15.18 4.09
CA TYR A 156 0.15 14.46 4.96
C TYR A 156 0.86 13.45 5.85
N SER A 157 0.31 13.27 7.06
CA SER A 157 0.69 12.21 7.98
C SER A 157 0.09 10.86 7.56
N TRP A 158 0.61 10.29 6.46
CA TRP A 158 0.20 8.97 5.96
C TRP A 158 0.43 7.86 6.98
N GLY A 159 1.47 7.98 7.81
CA GLY A 159 1.78 7.03 8.87
C GLY A 159 0.71 7.02 9.96
N SER A 160 0.21 8.19 10.39
CA SER A 160 -0.88 8.25 11.37
C SER A 160 -2.19 7.70 10.81
N ALA A 161 -2.51 8.03 9.56
CA ALA A 161 -3.68 7.46 8.90
C ALA A 161 -3.59 5.94 8.79
N THR A 162 -2.41 5.42 8.44
CA THR A 162 -2.14 3.97 8.36
C THR A 162 -2.35 3.28 9.70
N LEU A 163 -1.77 3.82 10.77
CA LEU A 163 -1.90 3.24 12.11
C LEU A 163 -3.35 3.26 12.60
N ALA A 164 -4.04 4.39 12.42
CA ALA A 164 -5.44 4.52 12.77
C ALA A 164 -6.32 3.53 11.99
N TRP A 165 -6.05 3.32 10.71
CA TRP A 165 -6.74 2.33 9.89
C TRP A 165 -6.49 0.91 10.39
N LEU A 166 -5.22 0.55 10.66
CA LEU A 166 -4.85 -0.76 11.19
C LEU A 166 -5.56 -1.05 12.52
N TYR A 167 -5.50 -0.12 13.47
CA TYR A 167 -6.15 -0.27 14.79
C TYR A 167 -7.65 -0.46 14.65
N ARG A 168 -8.28 0.24 13.70
CA ARG A 168 -9.70 0.09 13.41
C ARG A 168 -10.02 -1.29 12.84
N GLU A 169 -9.20 -1.84 11.96
CA GLU A 169 -9.42 -3.17 11.41
C GLU A 169 -9.14 -4.28 12.42
N LEU A 170 -8.12 -4.12 13.28
CA LEU A 170 -7.88 -5.01 14.44
C LEU A 170 -9.08 -5.00 15.40
N TYR A 171 -9.61 -3.81 15.72
CA TYR A 171 -10.84 -3.69 16.52
C TYR A 171 -12.05 -4.36 15.86
N ARG A 172 -12.18 -4.28 14.53
CA ARG A 172 -13.27 -4.94 13.81
C ARG A 172 -13.10 -6.46 13.79
N ALA A 173 -11.86 -6.94 13.73
CA ALA A 173 -11.54 -8.36 13.72
C ALA A 173 -11.93 -9.06 15.02
N THR A 174 -11.91 -8.38 16.17
CA THR A 174 -12.31 -8.97 17.46
C THR A 174 -13.82 -9.10 17.66
N LYS A 175 -14.65 -8.69 16.70
CA LYS A 175 -16.11 -8.82 16.83
C LYS A 175 -16.53 -10.28 16.57
N PRO A 176 -17.47 -10.87 17.35
CA PRO A 176 -17.80 -12.30 17.29
C PRO A 176 -18.14 -12.87 15.91
N ASN A 177 -18.66 -12.05 14.99
CA ASN A 177 -19.11 -12.50 13.66
C ASN A 177 -18.17 -12.08 12.52
N THR A 178 -16.99 -11.52 12.83
CA THR A 178 -16.03 -11.14 11.80
C THR A 178 -15.20 -12.37 11.38
N LYS A 179 -15.19 -12.67 10.09
CA LYS A 179 -14.42 -13.78 9.51
C LYS A 179 -13.15 -13.34 8.78
N ASP A 180 -13.07 -12.06 8.43
CA ASP A 180 -11.98 -11.50 7.62
C ASP A 180 -11.40 -10.24 8.25
N ILE A 181 -10.09 -10.06 8.05
CA ILE A 181 -9.33 -8.85 8.40
C ILE A 181 -8.68 -8.24 7.15
N CYS A 182 -8.55 -6.92 7.14
CA CYS A 182 -7.90 -6.15 6.09
C CYS A 182 -7.11 -4.98 6.71
N GLY A 183 -6.58 -4.09 5.87
CA GLY A 183 -5.72 -2.97 6.26
C GLY A 183 -4.24 -3.31 6.14
N ALA A 184 -3.39 -2.53 6.80
CA ALA A 184 -1.92 -2.64 6.76
C ALA A 184 -1.37 -3.88 7.50
N LEU A 185 -1.78 -5.09 7.10
CA LEU A 185 -1.36 -6.36 7.70
C LEU A 185 0.14 -6.61 7.54
N ILE A 186 0.73 -6.05 6.49
CA ILE A 186 2.17 -6.00 6.29
C ILE A 186 2.91 -5.39 7.50
N LEU A 187 2.32 -4.36 8.13
CA LEU A 187 2.89 -3.72 9.31
C LEU A 187 2.86 -4.64 10.53
N VAL A 188 1.78 -5.42 10.71
CA VAL A 188 1.70 -6.41 11.80
C VAL A 188 2.80 -7.46 11.66
N GLN A 189 3.01 -7.95 10.45
CA GLN A 189 4.04 -8.95 10.16
C GLN A 189 5.45 -8.39 10.37
N LEU A 190 5.78 -7.24 9.78
CA LEU A 190 7.09 -6.60 9.96
C LEU A 190 7.37 -6.28 11.42
N TRP A 191 6.36 -5.80 12.15
CA TRP A 191 6.47 -5.52 13.57
C TRP A 191 6.71 -6.79 14.38
N ALA A 192 5.97 -7.87 14.11
CA ALA A 192 6.17 -9.14 14.79
C ALA A 192 7.60 -9.67 14.56
N TRP A 193 8.11 -9.63 13.33
CA TRP A 193 9.49 -10.04 13.03
C TRP A 193 10.53 -9.16 13.72
N SER A 194 10.29 -7.85 13.78
CA SER A 194 11.19 -6.93 14.48
C SER A 194 11.23 -7.18 16.00
N ARG A 195 10.10 -7.51 16.62
CA ARG A 195 10.00 -7.73 18.08
C ARG A 195 10.33 -9.15 18.51
N PHE A 196 10.17 -10.12 17.62
CA PHE A 196 10.37 -11.54 17.89
C PHE A 196 11.25 -12.17 16.82
N PRO A 197 12.59 -12.02 16.93
CA PRO A 197 13.52 -12.47 15.89
C PRO A 197 13.44 -13.97 15.56
N HIS A 198 12.94 -14.79 16.49
CA HIS A 198 12.73 -16.23 16.27
C HIS A 198 11.55 -16.56 15.34
N MET A 199 10.68 -15.59 15.06
CA MET A 199 9.59 -15.70 14.08
C MET A 199 9.96 -15.09 12.72
N THR A 200 11.12 -14.43 12.63
CA THR A 200 11.58 -13.78 11.41
C THR A 200 12.06 -14.84 10.44
N PRO A 201 11.60 -14.82 9.18
CA PRO A 201 12.09 -15.72 8.16
C PRO A 201 13.54 -15.41 7.82
N ASP A 202 14.27 -16.45 7.43
CA ASP A 202 15.65 -16.30 6.97
C ASP A 202 15.70 -15.54 5.65
N ILE A 203 16.69 -14.67 5.53
CA ILE A 203 16.96 -13.95 4.28
C ILE A 203 17.68 -14.93 3.33
N LEU A 204 17.02 -15.32 2.23
CA LEU A 204 17.65 -16.18 1.23
C LEU A 204 18.69 -15.44 0.39
N SER A 205 18.36 -14.22 -0.01
CA SER A 205 19.20 -13.43 -0.89
C SER A 205 18.84 -11.95 -0.79
N ILE A 206 19.87 -11.12 -0.80
CA ILE A 206 19.75 -9.70 -1.08
C ILE A 206 19.88 -9.56 -2.59
N GLN A 207 18.82 -9.13 -3.25
CA GLN A 207 18.86 -8.92 -4.70
C GLN A 207 19.34 -7.47 -4.95
N PRO A 208 20.35 -7.26 -5.81
CA PRO A 208 20.63 -5.93 -6.31
C PRO A 208 19.37 -5.44 -7.02
N ILE A 209 18.81 -4.30 -6.58
CA ILE A 209 17.76 -3.65 -7.35
C ILE A 209 18.46 -2.99 -8.54
N ASP A 210 18.04 -3.34 -9.74
CA ASP A 210 18.40 -2.59 -10.93
C ASP A 210 17.61 -1.28 -10.92
N TYR A 211 18.29 -0.18 -10.57
CA TYR A 211 17.65 1.14 -10.47
C TYR A 211 17.37 1.75 -11.85
N GLY A 212 17.88 1.16 -12.94
CA GLY A 212 17.73 1.70 -14.27
C GLY A 212 18.49 3.03 -14.48
N VAL A 213 18.30 3.61 -15.66
CA VAL A 213 18.88 4.90 -16.06
C VAL A 213 17.76 5.86 -16.44
N ASP A 214 18.00 7.16 -16.28
CA ASP A 214 17.07 8.20 -16.71
C ASP A 214 17.05 8.38 -18.24
N ALA A 215 16.22 9.32 -18.72
CA ALA A 215 16.09 9.61 -20.15
C ALA A 215 17.39 10.11 -20.82
N THR A 216 18.42 10.45 -20.03
CA THR A 216 19.75 10.83 -20.49
C THR A 216 20.79 9.72 -20.34
N ALA A 217 20.33 8.49 -20.06
CA ALA A 217 21.14 7.31 -19.76
C ALA A 217 22.01 7.45 -18.49
N GLN A 218 21.65 8.37 -17.60
CA GLN A 218 22.34 8.55 -16.33
C GLN A 218 21.74 7.62 -15.27
N PRO A 219 22.56 6.89 -14.48
CA PRO A 219 22.03 5.95 -13.49
C PRO A 219 21.16 6.66 -12.47
N LEU A 220 19.96 6.12 -12.25
CA LEU A 220 19.05 6.64 -11.24
C LEU A 220 19.65 6.43 -9.84
N PRO A 221 19.32 7.30 -8.86
CA PRO A 221 19.88 7.20 -7.51
C PRO A 221 19.62 5.83 -6.90
N GLN A 222 20.64 5.23 -6.29
CA GLN A 222 20.48 3.96 -5.59
C GLN A 222 19.60 4.14 -4.34
N GLY A 223 18.48 3.43 -4.31
CA GLY A 223 17.64 3.25 -3.13
C GLY A 223 18.19 2.19 -2.16
N PRO A 224 17.44 1.84 -1.10
CA PRO A 224 17.79 0.72 -0.22
C PRO A 224 17.67 -0.63 -0.97
N HIS A 225 18.45 -1.64 -0.54
CA HIS A 225 18.45 -2.98 -1.16
C HIS A 225 17.12 -3.71 -1.00
N GLY A 226 16.74 -4.51 -2.02
CA GLY A 226 15.56 -5.37 -1.98
C GLY A 226 15.87 -6.70 -1.28
N VAL A 227 14.95 -7.19 -0.45
CA VAL A 227 15.13 -8.40 0.35
C VAL A 227 14.03 -9.41 0.05
N ARG A 228 14.39 -10.66 -0.26
CA ARG A 228 13.46 -11.80 -0.36
C ARG A 228 13.54 -12.66 0.91
N TYR A 229 12.38 -13.05 1.42
CA TYR A 229 12.19 -13.88 2.62
C TYR A 229 11.60 -15.24 2.24
N VAL A 230 11.84 -16.30 3.04
CA VAL A 230 11.19 -17.63 2.92
C VAL A 230 9.95 -17.74 3.79
#